data_AF-A0A8T1FXB8-F1
#
_entry.id   AF-A0A8T1FXB8-F1
#
_cell.length_a   1.000
_cell.length_b   1.000
_cell.length_c   1.000
_cell.angle_alpha   90.00
_cell.angle_beta   90.00
_cell.angle_gamma   90.00
#
_symmetry.space_group_name_H-M   'P 1'
#
loop_
_entity.id
_entity.type
_entity.pdbx_description
1 polymer ?
#
loop_
_entity_poly.entity_id
_entity_poly.type
_entity_poly.pdbx_seq_one_letter_code
_entity_poly.pdbx_strand_id
1 'polypeptide(L)'
;MRKAIPPLVYRLQRCESKDIDVLNYFFKRYAESTDTSNDEGPFYSELLYYLIVFSELWERQQPSKAEMTRLLTEFGISAGANPMSPLHCAFSKEKSKECNKLKLGNYDADGIIYKRDKYWNVSATILSQASVLLLSSKLDAQTPHKYAKHLLGSLDGGNKELITVDYSVHGAFFWTQLDEENPMSEVCGMKILGSYVKSKGDLASLDKSCLDEMPGFNMTLQIDHQNAYFGTDDAYDGIINSSSGSS
;
A
#
# COMPACT_ATOMS: atom_id res chain seq x y z
N MET A 1 6.70 0.48 11.37
CA MET A 1 6.02 -0.76 11.81
C MET A 1 6.63 -2.08 11.34
N ARG A 2 7.12 -2.26 10.10
CA ARG A 2 7.69 -3.56 9.65
C ARG A 2 8.76 -4.17 10.59
N LYS A 3 9.59 -3.32 11.19
CA LYS A 3 10.67 -3.71 12.14
C LYS A 3 10.13 -4.33 13.45
N ALA A 4 8.84 -4.18 13.75
CA ALA A 4 8.19 -4.80 14.90
C ALA A 4 7.75 -6.25 14.65
N ILE A 5 7.75 -6.72 13.39
CA ILE A 5 7.32 -8.08 13.05
C ILE A 5 8.20 -9.14 13.73
N PRO A 6 9.56 -9.08 13.66
CA PRO A 6 10.39 -10.10 14.29
C PRO A 6 10.20 -10.25 15.82
N PRO A 7 10.22 -9.19 16.66
CA PRO A 7 9.99 -9.35 18.09
C PRO A 7 8.56 -9.82 18.39
N LEU A 8 7.55 -9.38 17.63
CA LEU A 8 6.17 -9.84 17.79
C LEU A 8 6.05 -11.35 17.52
N VAL A 9 6.59 -11.82 16.39
CA VAL A 9 6.58 -13.25 16.02
C VAL A 9 7.36 -14.07 17.04
N TYR A 10 8.53 -13.59 17.48
CA TYR A 10 9.35 -14.25 18.47
C TYR A 10 8.58 -14.50 19.78
N ARG A 11 7.91 -13.47 20.33
CA ARG A 11 7.12 -13.60 21.56
C ARG A 11 5.90 -14.49 21.40
N LEU A 12 5.19 -14.38 20.28
CA LEU A 12 4.05 -15.25 19.96
C LEU A 12 4.47 -16.73 19.88
N GLN A 13 5.64 -17.01 19.31
CA GLN A 13 6.18 -18.36 19.21
C GLN A 13 6.71 -18.89 20.54
N ARG A 14 7.36 -18.03 21.34
CA ARG A 14 7.88 -18.38 22.66
C ARG A 14 6.77 -18.73 23.65
N CYS A 15 5.65 -18.00 23.63
CA CYS A 15 4.44 -18.31 24.39
C CYS A 15 4.68 -18.44 25.92
N GLU A 16 5.52 -17.58 26.49
CA GLU A 16 5.78 -17.56 27.94
C GLU A 16 4.82 -16.61 28.67
N SER A 17 4.63 -16.83 29.98
CA SER A 17 3.77 -15.95 30.79
C SER A 17 4.21 -14.48 30.75
N LYS A 18 5.51 -14.22 30.63
CA LYS A 18 6.05 -12.85 30.51
C LYS A 18 5.70 -12.15 29.19
N ASP A 19 5.29 -12.89 28.16
CA ASP A 19 4.91 -12.33 26.86
C ASP A 19 3.50 -11.77 26.87
N ILE A 20 2.61 -12.27 27.73
CA ILE A 20 1.19 -11.89 27.76
C ILE A 20 1.05 -10.38 27.95
N ASP A 21 1.74 -9.81 28.95
CA ASP A 21 1.65 -8.39 29.26
C ASP A 21 2.18 -7.53 28.10
N VAL A 22 3.37 -7.86 27.58
CA VAL A 22 4.00 -7.13 26.47
C VAL A 22 3.16 -7.18 25.19
N LEU A 23 2.60 -8.35 24.86
CA LEU A 23 1.74 -8.51 23.70
C LEU A 23 0.42 -7.74 23.86
N ASN A 24 -0.19 -7.77 25.05
CA ASN A 24 -1.38 -6.96 25.34
C ASN A 24 -1.10 -5.45 25.19
N TYR A 25 0.05 -5.00 25.70
CA TYR A 25 0.50 -3.62 25.52
C TYR A 25 0.67 -3.28 24.04
N PHE A 26 1.35 -4.14 23.28
CA PHE A 26 1.55 -3.96 21.84
C PHE A 26 0.23 -3.83 21.08
N PHE A 27 -0.70 -4.76 21.27
CA PHE A 27 -1.98 -4.72 20.55
C PHE A 27 -2.84 -3.52 20.98
N LYS A 28 -2.80 -3.11 22.26
CA LYS A 28 -3.46 -1.89 22.71
C LYS A 28 -2.89 -0.66 22.01
N ARG A 29 -1.56 -0.47 22.05
CA ARG A 29 -0.88 0.67 21.40
C ARG A 29 -1.06 0.68 19.90
N TYR A 30 -1.01 -0.49 19.28
CA TYR A 30 -1.25 -0.62 17.85
C TYR A 30 -2.68 -0.19 17.52
N ALA A 31 -3.68 -0.69 18.24
CA ALA A 31 -5.08 -0.30 18.06
C ALA A 31 -5.27 1.21 18.21
N GLU A 32 -4.73 1.83 19.26
CA GLU A 32 -4.73 3.29 19.46
C GLU A 32 -4.09 4.05 18.29
N SER A 33 -2.99 3.54 17.74
CA SER A 33 -2.30 4.17 16.61
C SER A 33 -3.05 4.04 15.28
N THR A 34 -3.91 3.02 15.16
CA THR A 34 -4.77 2.80 13.99
C THR A 34 -6.16 3.41 14.13
N ASP A 35 -6.56 3.75 15.36
CA ASP A 35 -7.81 4.45 15.69
C ASP A 35 -7.64 5.96 15.44
N THR A 36 -7.10 6.31 14.27
CA THR A 36 -7.20 7.67 13.77
C THR A 36 -8.62 7.82 13.26
N SER A 37 -9.48 8.48 14.03
CA SER A 37 -10.75 9.01 13.54
C SER A 37 -10.54 9.59 12.14
N ASN A 38 -11.35 9.13 11.18
CA ASN A 38 -11.39 9.42 9.74
C ASN A 38 -11.38 10.92 9.36
N ASP A 39 -10.41 11.70 9.84
CA ASP A 39 -10.12 13.02 9.29
C ASP A 39 -9.17 12.80 8.09
N GLU A 40 -9.63 11.98 7.15
CA GLU A 40 -9.16 12.03 5.78
C GLU A 40 -9.53 13.43 5.32
N GLY A 41 -8.62 14.39 5.53
CA GLY A 41 -8.90 15.82 5.50
C GLY A 41 -9.62 16.29 4.21
N PRO A 42 -9.87 17.60 4.04
CA PRO A 42 -10.84 18.13 3.07
C PRO A 42 -10.60 17.77 1.59
N PHE A 43 -9.47 17.14 1.26
CA PHE A 43 -9.08 16.71 -0.08
C PHE A 43 -9.40 15.24 -0.38
N TYR A 44 -9.93 14.46 0.56
CA TYR A 44 -10.36 13.10 0.30
C TYR A 44 -11.86 13.02 -0.01
N SER A 45 -12.21 12.22 -1.02
CA SER A 45 -13.59 11.97 -1.39
C SER A 45 -13.80 10.48 -1.59
N GLU A 46 -14.44 9.83 -0.60
CA GLU A 46 -14.84 8.43 -0.70
C GLU A 46 -15.66 8.14 -1.96
N LEU A 47 -16.55 9.07 -2.33
CA LEU A 47 -17.38 8.95 -3.52
C LEU A 47 -16.52 8.89 -4.79
N LEU A 48 -15.55 9.79 -4.93
CA LEU A 48 -14.63 9.79 -6.07
C LEU A 48 -13.76 8.54 -6.09
N TYR A 49 -13.25 8.12 -4.93
CA TYR A 49 -12.46 6.90 -4.79
C TYR A 49 -13.23 5.69 -5.31
N TYR A 50 -14.46 5.46 -4.82
CA TYR A 50 -15.29 4.34 -5.26
C TYR A 50 -15.75 4.46 -6.71
N LEU A 51 -16.00 5.68 -7.21
CA LEU A 51 -16.31 5.91 -8.63
C LEU A 51 -15.17 5.40 -9.51
N ILE A 52 -13.91 5.74 -9.20
CA ILE A 52 -12.72 5.31 -9.95
C ILE A 52 -12.55 3.79 -9.82
N VAL A 53 -12.53 3.27 -8.59
CA VAL A 53 -12.32 1.85 -8.31
C VAL A 53 -13.33 0.99 -9.07
N PHE A 54 -14.62 1.27 -8.96
CA PHE A 54 -15.66 0.44 -9.58
C PHE A 54 -15.73 0.56 -11.09
N SER A 55 -15.31 1.71 -11.66
CA SER A 55 -15.37 1.95 -13.11
C SER A 55 -14.16 1.37 -13.83
N GLU A 56 -12.96 1.56 -13.28
CA GLU A 56 -11.70 1.23 -13.96
C GLU A 56 -11.06 -0.06 -13.47
N LEU A 57 -11.00 -0.25 -12.15
CA LEU A 57 -10.16 -1.28 -11.53
C LEU A 57 -10.94 -2.54 -11.17
N TRP A 58 -12.24 -2.43 -10.91
CA TRP A 58 -13.06 -3.54 -10.46
C TRP A 58 -13.45 -4.48 -11.60
N GLU A 59 -13.42 -5.77 -11.33
CA GLU A 59 -13.78 -6.78 -12.32
C GLU A 59 -15.29 -6.76 -12.63
N ARG A 60 -15.63 -6.93 -13.91
CA ARG A 60 -17.02 -7.11 -14.36
C ARG A 60 -17.11 -8.33 -15.26
N GLN A 61 -17.93 -9.33 -14.97
CA GLN A 61 -18.96 -9.38 -13.92
C GLN A 61 -18.41 -9.57 -12.49
N GLN A 62 -19.17 -9.13 -11.49
CA GLN A 62 -18.85 -9.27 -10.06
C GLN A 62 -18.46 -10.72 -9.72
N PRO A 63 -17.24 -10.96 -9.19
CA PRO A 63 -16.83 -12.29 -8.74
C PRO A 63 -17.69 -12.83 -7.60
N SER A 64 -17.82 -14.15 -7.53
CA SER A 64 -18.53 -14.82 -6.44
C SER A 64 -17.78 -14.68 -5.11
N LYS A 65 -18.50 -14.76 -3.98
CA LYS A 65 -17.88 -14.79 -2.65
C LYS A 65 -16.85 -15.90 -2.50
N ALA A 66 -17.11 -17.07 -3.09
CA ALA A 66 -16.18 -18.19 -3.06
C ALA A 66 -14.87 -17.86 -3.79
N GLU A 67 -14.97 -17.23 -4.97
CA GLU A 67 -13.79 -16.83 -5.75
C GLU A 67 -12.98 -15.74 -5.05
N MET A 68 -13.63 -14.70 -4.53
CA MET A 68 -12.95 -13.66 -3.76
C MET A 68 -12.29 -14.22 -2.49
N THR A 69 -12.94 -15.16 -1.80
CA THR A 69 -12.36 -15.83 -0.63
C THR A 69 -11.15 -16.66 -1.04
N ARG A 70 -11.25 -17.41 -2.15
CA ARG A 70 -10.14 -18.21 -2.69
C ARG A 70 -8.93 -17.32 -2.96
N LEU A 71 -9.12 -16.23 -3.71
CA LEU A 71 -8.06 -15.25 -4.01
C LEU A 71 -7.47 -14.63 -2.74
N LEU A 72 -8.31 -14.26 -1.77
CA LEU A 72 -7.86 -13.72 -0.48
C LEU A 72 -6.95 -14.71 0.27
N THR A 73 -7.34 -15.99 0.30
CA THR A 73 -6.62 -17.05 1.02
C THR A 73 -5.40 -17.59 0.25
N GLU A 74 -5.31 -17.35 -1.06
CA GLU A 74 -4.19 -17.79 -1.89
C GLU A 74 -2.91 -17.00 -1.59
N PHE A 75 -3.03 -15.75 -1.14
CA PHE A 75 -1.89 -14.88 -0.81
C PHE A 75 -1.66 -14.79 0.70
N GLY A 76 -0.40 -14.91 1.12
CA GLY A 76 -0.01 -14.87 2.55
C GLY A 76 -0.14 -13.48 3.22
N ILE A 77 -0.30 -12.42 2.42
CA ILE A 77 -0.59 -11.05 2.90
C ILE A 77 -1.74 -10.54 2.05
N SER A 78 -2.92 -10.39 2.65
CA SER A 78 -4.10 -9.88 1.98
C SER A 78 -4.97 -9.10 2.96
N ALA A 79 -5.48 -7.95 2.53
CA ALA A 79 -6.47 -7.17 3.27
C ALA A 79 -7.85 -7.41 2.63
N GLY A 80 -8.87 -7.63 3.46
CA GLY A 80 -10.17 -8.13 3.02
C GLY A 80 -10.87 -7.21 2.01
N ALA A 81 -11.02 -7.66 0.76
CA ALA A 81 -11.87 -7.03 -0.25
C ALA A 81 -13.38 -7.28 -0.04
N ASN A 82 -13.75 -8.00 1.02
CA ASN A 82 -15.11 -8.48 1.28
C ASN A 82 -16.20 -7.39 1.46
N PRO A 83 -15.93 -6.17 2.00
CA PRO A 83 -16.95 -5.13 2.07
C PRO A 83 -17.20 -4.44 0.72
N MET A 84 -16.38 -4.68 -0.30
CA MET A 84 -16.46 -3.94 -1.57
C MET A 84 -17.58 -4.42 -2.49
N SER A 85 -17.97 -5.70 -2.45
CA SER A 85 -18.98 -6.23 -3.38
C SER A 85 -20.37 -5.61 -3.20
N PRO A 86 -20.89 -5.45 -1.96
CA PRO A 86 -22.13 -4.71 -1.74
C PRO A 86 -22.07 -3.28 -2.29
N LEU A 87 -20.97 -2.56 -2.05
CA LEU A 87 -20.79 -1.20 -2.55
C LEU A 87 -20.74 -1.19 -4.09
N HIS A 88 -19.94 -2.05 -4.71
CA HIS A 88 -19.86 -2.16 -6.17
C HIS A 88 -21.23 -2.42 -6.78
N CYS A 89 -21.99 -3.38 -6.24
CA CYS A 89 -23.31 -3.73 -6.76
C CYS A 89 -24.34 -2.60 -6.61
N ALA A 90 -24.25 -1.80 -5.53
CA ALA A 90 -25.03 -0.59 -5.38
C ALA A 90 -24.61 0.47 -6.40
N PHE A 91 -23.33 0.85 -6.44
CA PHE A 91 -22.80 1.90 -7.32
C PHE A 91 -23.03 1.59 -8.81
N SER A 92 -22.72 0.37 -9.24
CA SER A 92 -22.75 0.00 -10.65
C SER A 92 -24.13 -0.33 -11.20
N LYS A 93 -25.08 -0.70 -10.33
CA LYS A 93 -26.35 -1.35 -10.70
C LYS A 93 -26.16 -2.55 -11.64
N GLU A 94 -25.02 -3.24 -11.53
CA GLU A 94 -24.68 -4.39 -12.37
C GLU A 94 -25.68 -5.54 -12.17
N LYS A 95 -26.11 -6.17 -13.26
CA LYS A 95 -27.14 -7.22 -13.27
C LYS A 95 -26.59 -8.66 -13.21
N SER A 96 -25.36 -8.85 -12.74
CA SER A 96 -24.78 -10.18 -12.56
C SER A 96 -25.53 -10.99 -11.52
N LYS A 97 -25.35 -12.32 -11.56
CA LYS A 97 -25.99 -13.25 -10.61
C LYS A 97 -25.63 -12.89 -9.16
N GLU A 98 -24.42 -12.43 -8.94
CA GLU A 98 -23.86 -12.05 -7.65
C GLU A 98 -24.51 -10.77 -7.13
N CYS A 99 -24.58 -9.71 -7.95
CA CYS A 99 -25.22 -8.46 -7.55
C CYS A 99 -26.75 -8.58 -7.38
N ASN A 100 -27.43 -9.35 -8.22
CA ASN A 100 -28.88 -9.56 -8.11
C ASN A 100 -29.29 -10.24 -6.79
N LYS A 101 -28.43 -11.10 -6.21
CA LYS A 101 -28.69 -11.70 -4.89
C LYS A 101 -28.72 -10.67 -3.78
N LEU A 102 -27.92 -9.60 -3.89
CA LEU A 102 -27.80 -8.56 -2.87
C LEU A 102 -28.95 -7.55 -2.92
N LYS A 103 -29.62 -7.40 -4.07
CA LYS A 103 -30.76 -6.49 -4.28
C LYS A 103 -30.46 -5.01 -3.96
N LEU A 104 -29.20 -4.59 -4.14
CA LEU A 104 -28.74 -3.24 -3.79
C LEU A 104 -28.86 -2.22 -4.94
N GLY A 105 -28.99 -2.66 -6.19
CA GLY A 105 -29.12 -1.80 -7.37
C GLY A 105 -30.55 -1.37 -7.71
N ASN A 106 -31.51 -1.45 -6.78
CA ASN A 106 -32.94 -1.23 -7.07
C ASN A 106 -33.45 0.19 -6.72
N TYR A 107 -32.56 1.14 -6.47
CA TYR A 107 -32.92 2.52 -6.17
C TYR A 107 -33.23 3.33 -7.44
N ASP A 108 -34.06 4.37 -7.29
CA ASP A 108 -34.53 5.26 -8.37
C ASP A 108 -33.52 6.37 -8.70
N ALA A 109 -32.34 5.96 -9.16
CA ALA A 109 -31.34 6.83 -9.78
C ALA A 109 -30.40 6.00 -10.66
N ASP A 110 -29.57 6.67 -11.46
CA ASP A 110 -28.55 5.99 -12.27
C ASP A 110 -27.42 5.41 -11.41
N GLY A 111 -26.63 4.51 -12.01
CA GLY A 111 -25.42 4.01 -11.37
C GLY A 111 -24.37 5.12 -11.25
N ILE A 112 -23.67 5.16 -10.12
CA ILE A 112 -22.54 6.06 -9.86
C ILE A 112 -21.29 5.43 -10.48
N ILE A 113 -21.26 5.41 -11.80
CA ILE A 113 -20.24 4.74 -12.61
C ILE A 113 -20.18 5.36 -14.00
N TYR A 114 -18.98 5.51 -14.57
CA TYR A 114 -18.87 5.82 -16.00
C TYR A 114 -18.80 4.54 -16.84
N LYS A 115 -19.21 4.69 -18.10
CA LYS A 115 -19.09 3.63 -19.10
C LYS A 115 -17.63 3.48 -19.48
N ARG A 116 -17.18 2.23 -19.57
CA ARG A 116 -15.88 1.89 -20.16
C ARG A 116 -15.90 2.31 -21.62
N ASP A 117 -14.95 3.13 -22.01
CA ASP A 117 -14.81 3.62 -23.37
C ASP A 117 -13.75 2.81 -24.14
N LYS A 118 -13.36 3.31 -25.31
CA LYS A 118 -12.36 2.69 -26.17
C LYS A 118 -10.94 2.65 -25.59
N TYR A 119 -10.69 3.32 -24.47
CA TYR A 119 -9.37 3.35 -23.80
C TYR A 119 -9.30 2.38 -22.63
N TRP A 120 -10.44 1.86 -22.15
CA TRP A 120 -10.44 0.87 -21.07
C TRP A 120 -9.75 -0.42 -21.48
N ASN A 121 -8.83 -0.91 -20.64
CA ASN A 121 -8.03 -2.12 -20.87
C ASN A 121 -7.26 -2.08 -22.22
N VAL A 122 -6.89 -0.88 -22.67
CA VAL A 122 -6.02 -0.67 -23.82
C VAL A 122 -4.69 -0.13 -23.33
N SER A 123 -3.60 -0.67 -23.87
CA SER A 123 -2.26 -0.18 -23.56
C SER A 123 -2.07 1.25 -24.06
N ALA A 124 -1.53 2.12 -23.22
CA ALA A 124 -1.25 3.49 -23.62
C ALA A 124 -0.02 3.57 -24.54
N THR A 125 -0.14 4.32 -25.64
CA THR A 125 0.98 4.65 -26.52
C THR A 125 1.73 5.86 -25.98
N ILE A 126 3.05 5.70 -25.81
CA ILE A 126 3.99 6.77 -25.46
C ILE A 126 4.28 7.55 -26.74
N LEU A 127 3.75 8.78 -26.80
CA LEU A 127 3.97 9.68 -27.94
C LEU A 127 5.46 10.03 -28.07
N SER A 128 5.91 10.35 -29.28
CA SER A 128 7.33 10.63 -29.58
C SER A 128 7.96 11.74 -28.74
N GLN A 129 7.15 12.69 -28.27
CA GLN A 129 7.56 13.83 -27.44
C GLN A 129 7.42 13.56 -25.93
N ALA A 130 6.98 12.37 -25.54
CA ALA A 130 6.73 11.99 -24.15
C ALA A 130 7.70 10.88 -23.72
N SER A 131 7.94 10.82 -22.43
CA SER A 131 8.63 9.74 -21.75
C SER A 131 7.80 9.27 -20.56
N VAL A 132 8.08 8.06 -20.08
CA VAL A 132 7.40 7.47 -18.94
C VAL A 132 8.42 6.98 -17.92
N LEU A 133 8.36 7.54 -16.72
CA LEU A 133 9.15 7.12 -15.58
C LEU A 133 8.26 6.36 -14.59
N LEU A 134 8.59 5.09 -14.32
CA LEU A 134 7.97 4.29 -13.26
C LEU A 134 8.95 4.16 -12.10
N LEU A 135 8.43 4.24 -10.88
CA LEU A 135 9.17 3.93 -9.65
C LEU A 135 8.46 2.78 -8.94
N SER A 136 9.21 1.78 -8.49
CA SER A 136 8.65 0.64 -7.78
C SER A 136 9.63 0.10 -6.74
N SER A 137 9.10 -0.54 -5.70
CA SER A 137 9.88 -1.24 -4.69
C SER A 137 9.64 -2.75 -4.73
N LYS A 138 10.68 -3.55 -4.54
CA LYS A 138 10.55 -5.01 -4.42
C LYS A 138 9.81 -5.45 -3.14
N LEU A 139 9.84 -4.62 -2.08
CA LEU A 139 9.10 -4.85 -0.83
C LEU A 139 7.75 -4.11 -0.74
N ASP A 140 7.21 -3.64 -1.86
CA ASP A 140 5.85 -3.10 -1.90
C ASP A 140 4.80 -4.22 -1.82
N ALA A 141 4.19 -4.38 -0.65
CA ALA A 141 3.15 -5.38 -0.42
C ALA A 141 1.76 -4.99 -0.99
N GLN A 142 1.51 -3.71 -1.27
CA GLN A 142 0.21 -3.22 -1.75
C GLN A 142 0.15 -3.22 -3.28
N THR A 143 1.21 -2.75 -3.93
CA THR A 143 1.38 -2.82 -5.38
C THR A 143 2.66 -3.60 -5.74
N PRO A 144 2.60 -4.96 -5.70
CA PRO A 144 3.75 -5.81 -5.94
C PRO A 144 4.54 -5.47 -7.20
N HIS A 145 5.88 -5.45 -7.08
CA HIS A 145 6.80 -5.07 -8.15
C HIS A 145 6.58 -5.78 -9.50
N LYS A 146 6.06 -7.02 -9.48
CA LYS A 146 5.69 -7.75 -10.71
C LYS A 146 4.70 -6.98 -11.58
N TYR A 147 3.77 -6.23 -10.99
CA TYR A 147 2.78 -5.44 -11.73
C TYR A 147 3.38 -4.17 -12.32
N ALA A 148 4.38 -3.55 -11.66
CA ALA A 148 5.13 -2.45 -12.26
C ALA A 148 5.90 -2.89 -13.51
N LYS A 149 6.54 -4.07 -13.47
CA LYS A 149 7.18 -4.67 -14.65
C LYS A 149 6.16 -4.98 -15.76
N HIS A 150 4.99 -5.50 -15.39
CA HIS A 150 3.92 -5.76 -16.34
C HIS A 150 3.41 -4.47 -16.99
N LEU A 151 3.15 -3.42 -16.20
CA LEU A 151 2.75 -2.10 -16.69
C LEU A 151 3.80 -1.50 -17.63
N LEU A 152 5.08 -1.54 -17.25
CA LEU A 152 6.16 -1.09 -18.13
C LEU A 152 6.14 -1.85 -19.45
N GLY A 153 5.98 -3.18 -19.41
CA GLY A 153 5.93 -4.04 -20.59
C GLY A 153 4.71 -3.78 -21.49
N SER A 154 3.55 -3.45 -20.91
CA SER A 154 2.33 -3.21 -21.68
C SER A 154 2.33 -1.88 -22.43
N LEU A 155 3.02 -0.84 -21.93
CA LEU A 155 3.08 0.46 -22.60
C LEU A 155 3.65 0.34 -24.02
N ASP A 156 3.00 0.94 -25.00
CA ASP A 156 3.43 0.94 -26.40
C ASP A 156 4.42 2.10 -26.64
N GLY A 157 5.68 1.78 -26.91
CA GLY A 157 6.76 2.75 -27.07
C GLY A 157 7.98 2.47 -26.19
N GLY A 158 9.16 2.92 -26.65
CA GLY A 158 10.45 2.62 -26.02
C GLY A 158 10.95 3.66 -25.02
N ASN A 159 10.39 4.87 -25.01
CA ASN A 159 10.86 5.97 -24.16
C ASN A 159 10.31 5.85 -22.73
N LYS A 160 10.71 4.78 -22.04
CA LYS A 160 10.23 4.44 -20.69
C LYS A 160 11.34 3.81 -19.86
N GLU A 161 11.34 4.10 -18.57
CA GLU A 161 12.29 3.52 -17.62
C GLU A 161 11.58 3.16 -16.31
N LEU A 162 11.95 2.02 -15.73
CA LEU A 162 11.51 1.58 -14.41
C LEU A 162 12.68 1.63 -13.44
N ILE A 163 12.60 2.56 -12.48
CA ILE A 163 13.51 2.61 -11.35
C ILE A 163 13.00 1.67 -10.27
N THR A 164 13.89 0.78 -9.83
CA THR A 164 13.57 -0.21 -8.80
C THR A 164 14.41 0.04 -7.56
N VAL A 165 13.75 0.19 -6.42
CA VAL A 165 14.39 0.14 -5.10
C VAL A 165 14.13 -1.21 -4.45
N ASP A 166 15.06 -1.67 -3.62
CA ASP A 166 14.96 -3.03 -3.07
C ASP A 166 14.02 -3.11 -1.87
N TYR A 167 14.09 -2.15 -0.94
CA TYR A 167 13.51 -2.34 0.41
C TYR A 167 12.51 -1.27 0.87
N SER A 168 12.03 -0.40 -0.02
CA SER A 168 10.98 0.59 0.32
C SER A 168 9.61 -0.09 0.52
N VAL A 169 8.73 0.54 1.30
CA VAL A 169 7.31 0.15 1.38
C VAL A 169 6.51 0.73 0.20
N HIS A 170 5.18 0.52 0.22
CA HIS A 170 4.26 1.06 -0.77
C HIS A 170 4.41 2.57 -0.94
N GLY A 171 4.40 3.05 -2.19
CA GLY A 171 4.65 4.46 -2.49
C GLY A 171 6.15 4.78 -2.51
N ALA A 172 6.94 4.04 -3.28
CA ALA A 172 8.40 4.20 -3.41
C ALA A 172 8.85 5.64 -3.74
N PHE A 173 7.94 6.44 -4.30
CA PHE A 173 8.13 7.86 -4.51
C PHE A 173 8.34 8.66 -3.20
N PHE A 174 7.60 8.35 -2.14
CA PHE A 174 7.62 9.06 -0.85
C PHE A 174 8.40 8.31 0.25
N TRP A 175 8.50 6.98 0.15
CA TRP A 175 9.02 6.12 1.23
C TRP A 175 10.43 5.57 0.97
N THR A 176 11.24 6.36 0.28
CA THR A 176 12.66 6.08 -0.04
C THR A 176 13.60 7.05 0.67
N GLN A 177 13.39 7.22 1.97
CA GLN A 177 14.29 8.00 2.83
C GLN A 177 15.73 7.48 2.74
N LEU A 178 16.69 8.39 2.58
CA LEU A 178 18.12 8.06 2.58
C LEU A 178 18.64 7.75 3.99
N ASP A 179 17.95 8.25 5.02
CA ASP A 179 18.18 7.88 6.42
C ASP A 179 16.85 7.41 7.02
N GLU A 180 16.73 6.10 7.30
CA GLU A 180 15.51 5.50 7.85
C GLU A 180 15.20 5.96 9.27
N GLU A 181 16.18 6.52 9.99
CA GLU A 181 16.04 6.98 11.36
C GLU A 181 15.57 8.43 11.44
N ASN A 182 15.78 9.19 10.36
CA ASN A 182 15.41 10.58 10.26
C ASN A 182 14.25 10.79 9.28
N PRO A 183 13.02 11.04 9.77
CA PRO A 183 11.85 11.25 8.91
C PRO A 183 11.95 12.53 8.04
N MET A 184 12.87 13.44 8.38
CA MET A 184 13.14 14.67 7.62
C MET A 184 14.27 14.49 6.59
N SER A 185 14.84 13.30 6.46
CA SER A 185 15.90 13.02 5.50
C SER A 185 15.40 13.16 4.06
N GLU A 186 16.33 13.38 3.14
CA GLU A 186 16.01 13.42 1.73
C GLU A 186 15.41 12.08 1.26
N VAL A 187 14.50 12.16 0.30
CA VAL A 187 13.81 11.00 -0.27
C VAL A 187 14.32 10.77 -1.69
N CYS A 188 14.92 9.62 -1.97
CA CYS A 188 15.52 9.32 -3.27
C CYS A 188 14.48 9.36 -4.41
N GLY A 189 13.27 8.86 -4.19
CA GLY A 189 12.17 8.93 -5.17
C GLY A 189 11.83 10.38 -5.57
N MET A 190 11.87 11.31 -4.61
CA MET A 190 11.69 12.74 -4.88
C MET A 190 12.87 13.35 -5.64
N LYS A 191 14.10 12.97 -5.30
CA LYS A 191 15.32 13.42 -6.03
C LYS A 191 15.28 12.99 -7.49
N ILE A 192 14.89 11.74 -7.76
CA ILE A 192 14.73 11.20 -9.11
C ILE A 192 13.64 11.92 -9.88
N LEU A 193 12.48 12.20 -9.27
CA LEU A 193 11.46 13.02 -9.94
C LEU A 193 11.96 14.44 -10.23
N GLY A 194 12.63 15.06 -9.26
CA GLY A 194 13.24 16.38 -9.44
C GLY A 194 14.19 16.39 -10.64
N SER A 195 15.01 15.36 -10.78
CA SER A 195 15.87 15.17 -11.95
C SER A 195 15.05 14.98 -13.23
N TYR A 196 14.03 14.14 -13.23
CA TYR A 196 13.17 13.90 -14.39
C TYR A 196 12.53 15.19 -14.92
N VAL A 197 11.97 16.00 -14.01
CA VAL A 197 11.36 17.29 -14.36
C VAL A 197 12.40 18.29 -14.87
N LYS A 198 13.54 18.41 -14.18
CA LYS A 198 14.64 19.32 -14.56
C LYS A 198 15.22 18.96 -15.93
N SER A 199 15.30 17.67 -16.24
CA SER A 199 15.75 17.14 -17.53
C SER A 199 14.64 17.11 -18.59
N LYS A 200 13.46 17.73 -18.34
CA LYS A 200 12.31 17.79 -19.26
C LYS A 200 11.86 16.41 -19.76
N GLY A 201 11.95 15.41 -18.89
CA GLY A 201 11.60 14.03 -19.19
C GLY A 201 12.69 13.23 -19.92
N ASP A 202 13.89 13.77 -20.14
CA ASP A 202 14.99 12.98 -20.71
C ASP A 202 15.49 11.92 -19.72
N LEU A 203 15.14 10.66 -20.00
CA LEU A 203 15.46 9.51 -19.16
C LEU A 203 16.97 9.21 -19.11
N ALA A 204 17.70 9.50 -20.18
CA ALA A 204 19.15 9.29 -20.22
C ALA A 204 19.91 10.26 -19.30
N SER A 205 19.30 11.41 -19.00
CA SER A 205 19.83 12.46 -18.14
C SER A 205 19.29 12.40 -16.70
N LEU A 206 18.75 11.24 -16.28
CA LEU A 206 18.32 11.05 -14.90
C LEU A 206 19.52 10.90 -13.97
N ASP A 207 19.59 11.77 -12.96
CA ASP A 207 20.42 11.56 -11.79
C ASP A 207 19.80 10.48 -10.91
N LYS A 208 20.53 9.36 -10.81
CA LYS A 208 20.15 8.15 -10.09
C LYS A 208 21.11 7.84 -8.95
N SER A 209 22.03 8.75 -8.61
CA SER A 209 23.09 8.51 -7.62
C SER A 209 22.55 8.18 -6.23
N CYS A 210 21.37 8.71 -5.88
CA CYS A 210 20.74 8.44 -4.59
C CYS A 210 20.37 6.96 -4.39
N LEU A 211 20.31 6.15 -5.46
CA LEU A 211 20.08 4.71 -5.34
C LEU A 211 21.26 4.00 -4.66
N ASP A 212 22.49 4.49 -4.85
CA ASP A 212 23.69 3.94 -4.21
C ASP A 212 23.77 4.32 -2.71
N GLU A 213 23.03 5.36 -2.31
CA GLU A 213 22.93 5.84 -0.93
C GLU A 213 21.76 5.19 -0.17
N MET A 214 20.90 4.41 -0.85
CA MET A 214 19.74 3.80 -0.22
C MET A 214 20.15 2.87 0.92
N PRO A 215 19.49 2.96 2.09
CA PRO A 215 19.81 2.11 3.23
C PRO A 215 19.59 0.63 2.90
N GLY A 216 20.50 -0.21 3.39
CA GLY A 216 20.37 -1.65 3.31
C GLY A 216 19.19 -2.18 4.13
N PHE A 217 18.78 -3.41 3.86
CA PHE A 217 17.70 -4.05 4.60
C PHE A 217 18.04 -4.18 6.09
N ASN A 218 17.26 -3.52 6.94
CA ASN A 218 17.43 -3.54 8.39
C ASN A 218 16.09 -3.78 9.10
N MET A 219 16.06 -4.77 9.99
CA MET A 219 14.90 -5.14 10.80
C MET A 219 15.06 -4.83 12.28
N THR A 220 16.13 -4.13 12.68
CA THR A 220 16.37 -3.71 14.06
C THR A 220 15.40 -2.60 14.44
N LEU A 221 14.54 -2.86 15.42
CA LEU A 221 13.60 -1.89 15.96
C LEU A 221 14.33 -0.89 16.86
N GLN A 222 14.21 0.40 16.58
CA GLN A 222 14.83 1.44 17.39
C GLN A 222 14.23 1.49 18.80
N ILE A 223 15.05 1.89 19.78
CA ILE A 223 14.66 1.92 21.20
C ILE A 223 13.38 2.71 21.46
N ASP A 224 13.22 3.87 20.82
CA ASP A 224 12.02 4.71 20.98
C ASP A 224 10.76 3.97 20.51
N HIS A 225 10.87 3.21 19.41
CA HIS A 225 9.78 2.39 18.91
C HIS A 225 9.55 1.13 19.77
N GLN A 226 10.60 0.55 20.36
CA GLN A 226 10.47 -0.55 21.33
C GLN A 226 9.69 -0.08 22.56
N ASN A 227 10.05 1.08 23.10
CA ASN A 227 9.34 1.68 24.23
C ASN A 227 7.90 2.06 23.88
N ALA A 228 7.68 2.71 22.74
CA ALA A 228 6.35 3.15 22.32
C ALA A 228 5.38 1.97 22.08
N TYR A 229 5.83 0.89 21.46
CA TYR A 229 4.97 -0.23 21.05
C TYR A 229 5.06 -1.46 21.95
N PHE A 230 6.20 -1.76 22.57
CA PHE A 230 6.36 -2.93 23.45
C PHE A 230 6.45 -2.56 24.93
N GLY A 231 6.57 -1.27 25.27
CA GLY A 231 6.63 -0.81 26.66
C GLY A 231 7.91 -1.25 27.39
N THR A 232 8.97 -1.55 26.65
CA THR A 232 10.23 -2.08 27.16
C THR A 232 11.39 -1.70 26.25
N ASP A 233 12.59 -1.62 26.83
CA ASP A 233 13.84 -1.35 26.12
C ASP A 233 14.38 -2.57 25.35
N ASP A 234 13.77 -3.74 25.55
CA ASP A 234 14.07 -4.99 24.85
C ASP A 234 12.79 -5.67 24.34
N ALA A 235 12.49 -5.43 23.07
CA ALA A 235 11.29 -5.96 22.42
C ALA A 235 11.30 -7.50 22.27
N TYR A 236 12.41 -8.20 22.50
CA TYR A 236 12.46 -9.67 22.43
C TYR A 236 12.28 -10.30 23.81
N ASP A 237 13.11 -9.91 24.78
CA ASP A 237 13.21 -10.58 26.07
C ASP A 237 12.72 -9.78 27.27
N GLY A 238 12.56 -8.46 27.09
CA GLY A 238 12.19 -7.51 28.14
C GLY A 238 10.79 -7.73 28.71
N ILE A 239 10.56 -7.12 29.87
CA ILE A 239 9.27 -7.01 30.54
C ILE A 239 8.81 -5.55 30.51
N ILE A 240 7.50 -5.32 30.67
CA ILE A 240 6.95 -3.97 30.70
C ILE A 240 7.62 -3.15 31.79
N ASN A 241 8.13 -1.98 31.39
CA ASN A 241 8.62 -0.97 32.32
C ASN A 241 7.42 -0.48 33.15
N SER A 242 7.49 -0.66 34.47
CA SER A 242 6.41 -0.33 35.42
C SER A 242 6.01 1.15 35.47
N SER A 243 6.76 2.02 34.79
CA SER A 243 6.48 3.44 34.56
C SER A 243 5.59 3.74 33.34
N SER A 244 5.34 2.76 32.46
CA SER A 244 4.59 2.95 31.20
C SER A 244 3.12 2.54 31.27
N GLY A 245 2.64 2.11 32.45
CA GLY A 245 1.28 1.59 32.67
C GLY A 245 0.24 2.62 33.14
N SER A 246 0.57 3.91 33.18
CA SER A 246 -0.37 4.96 33.62
C SER A 246 -0.31 6.18 32.72
N SER A 247 -1.05 6.12 31.63
CA SER A 247 -1.56 7.27 30.88
C SER A 247 -2.71 6.81 30.00
#